data_AF-A0A958ZK41-F1
#
_entry.id   AF-A0A958ZK41-F1
#
_cell.length_a   1.000
_cell.length_b   1.000
_cell.length_c   1.000
_cell.angle_alpha   90.00
_cell.angle_beta   90.00
_cell.angle_gamma   90.00
#
_symmetry.space_group_name_H-M   'P 1'
#
loop_
_entity.id
_entity.type
_entity.pdbx_description
1 polymer ?
#
loop_
_entity_poly.entity_id
_entity_poly.type
_entity_poly.pdbx_seq_one_letter_code
_entity_poly.pdbx_strand_id
1 'polypeptide(L)'
;IKEYLSGMNRSEIFLVMVGGMATVAGGVLSAYISFLGGDDPVQRLLFAKHLLAASVMAAPGAIVVAKLLVPQTETIELRPVISEQQLGSNFLDALSIGTTDGLKLAVNVGAMLLVFFAFIALINFVFLKVGDLGGINAWVNAATDGRYAGLSLQLFLGYLFAPLMWLMGVPWSDVLYTGQLLGEKLVASEFVAYTSLASLKTAGVFSSEKAIIMSTYMLCGFANFASIGIQVGGIGSLAPNQRVQLSRFGFRAVLGGTLASLLSATIVGALI
;
A
#
# COMPACT_ATOMS: atom_id res chain seq x y z
N ILE A 1 -7.37 2.44 -21.13
CA ILE A 1 -8.16 1.18 -21.15
C ILE A 1 -9.67 1.36 -20.92
N LYS A 2 -10.20 2.58 -20.73
CA LYS A 2 -11.62 2.82 -20.38
C LYS A 2 -12.61 2.04 -21.26
N GLU A 3 -12.47 2.16 -22.58
CA GLU A 3 -13.36 1.52 -23.56
C GLU A 3 -13.29 -0.02 -23.58
N TYR A 4 -12.26 -0.61 -22.98
CA TYR A 4 -12.12 -2.07 -22.89
C TYR A 4 -12.80 -2.63 -21.63
N LEU A 5 -13.00 -1.82 -20.58
CA LEU A 5 -13.42 -2.30 -19.26
C LEU A 5 -14.76 -3.05 -19.28
N SER A 6 -15.70 -2.62 -20.13
CA SER A 6 -17.02 -3.23 -20.24
C SER A 6 -16.98 -4.64 -20.85
N GLY A 7 -16.04 -4.89 -21.77
CA GLY A 7 -15.85 -6.18 -22.46
C GLY A 7 -14.81 -7.11 -21.81
N MET A 8 -14.06 -6.62 -20.82
CA MET A 8 -13.08 -7.45 -20.11
C MET A 8 -13.73 -8.63 -19.41
N ASN A 9 -13.12 -9.78 -19.60
CA ASN A 9 -13.51 -11.00 -18.91
C ASN A 9 -12.98 -11.02 -17.46
N ARG A 10 -13.26 -12.10 -16.72
CA ARG A 10 -13.01 -12.13 -15.26
C ARG A 10 -11.53 -12.02 -14.90
N SER A 11 -10.66 -12.64 -15.68
CA SER A 11 -9.21 -12.63 -15.43
C SER A 11 -8.56 -11.32 -15.88
N GLU A 12 -9.11 -10.66 -16.90
CA GLU A 12 -8.67 -9.32 -17.31
C GLU A 12 -9.07 -8.26 -16.30
N ILE A 13 -10.32 -8.26 -15.82
CA ILE A 13 -10.76 -7.25 -14.85
C ILE A 13 -10.04 -7.44 -13.51
N PHE A 14 -9.78 -8.69 -13.12
CA PHE A 14 -8.98 -8.99 -11.94
C PHE A 14 -7.55 -8.46 -12.06
N LEU A 15 -6.93 -8.61 -13.24
CA LEU A 15 -5.60 -8.04 -13.52
C LEU A 15 -5.61 -6.51 -13.39
N VAL A 16 -6.63 -5.82 -13.91
CA VAL A 16 -6.75 -4.37 -13.76
C VAL A 16 -6.83 -3.97 -12.29
N MET A 17 -7.62 -4.69 -11.50
CA MET A 17 -7.73 -4.43 -10.06
C MET A 17 -6.40 -4.63 -9.33
N VAL A 18 -5.75 -5.77 -9.55
CA VAL A 18 -4.44 -6.08 -8.93
C VAL A 18 -3.38 -5.07 -9.37
N GLY A 19 -3.30 -4.71 -10.65
CA GLY A 19 -2.38 -3.69 -11.15
C GLY A 19 -2.56 -2.34 -10.48
N GLY A 20 -3.82 -1.90 -10.29
CA GLY A 20 -4.13 -0.66 -9.57
C GLY A 20 -3.76 -0.69 -8.09
N MET A 21 -3.79 -1.86 -7.42
CA MET A 21 -3.41 -1.98 -6.01
C MET A 21 -1.92 -2.29 -5.79
N ALA A 22 -1.27 -2.93 -6.75
CA ALA A 22 0.14 -3.28 -6.67
C ALA A 22 1.06 -2.07 -6.86
N THR A 23 0.57 -1.02 -7.53
CA THR A 23 1.35 0.15 -7.92
C THR A 23 0.97 1.39 -7.12
N VAL A 24 1.78 2.44 -7.27
CA VAL A 24 1.60 3.76 -6.65
C VAL A 24 1.54 4.81 -7.76
N ALA A 25 0.73 5.85 -7.56
CA ALA A 25 0.67 6.99 -8.45
C ALA A 25 1.91 7.90 -8.31
N GLY A 26 2.46 8.38 -9.42
CA GLY A 26 3.60 9.31 -9.40
C GLY A 26 3.35 10.58 -8.56
N GLY A 27 2.10 11.04 -8.50
CA GLY A 27 1.72 12.24 -7.71
C GLY A 27 1.93 12.12 -6.20
N VAL A 28 1.94 10.91 -5.65
CA VAL A 28 2.17 10.69 -4.21
C VAL A 28 3.59 10.20 -3.91
N LEU A 29 4.35 9.80 -4.93
CA LEU A 29 5.71 9.29 -4.78
C LEU A 29 6.65 10.33 -4.13
N SER A 30 6.47 11.61 -4.46
CA SER A 30 7.23 12.72 -3.90
C SER A 30 7.03 12.86 -2.38
N ALA A 31 5.82 12.57 -1.88
CA ALA A 31 5.53 12.59 -0.45
C ALA A 31 6.32 11.49 0.28
N TYR A 32 6.35 10.27 -0.27
CA TYR A 32 7.09 9.15 0.33
C TYR A 32 8.61 9.38 0.30
N ILE A 33 9.13 9.93 -0.78
CA ILE A 33 10.54 10.36 -0.87
C ILE A 33 10.86 11.38 0.23
N SER A 34 9.95 12.33 0.46
CA SER A 34 10.11 13.36 1.50
C SER A 34 10.02 12.78 2.91
N PHE A 35 9.07 11.86 3.17
CA PHE A 35 8.93 11.20 4.47
C PHE A 35 10.17 10.40 4.87
N LEU A 36 10.74 9.63 3.94
CA LEU A 36 11.87 8.74 4.25
C LEU A 36 13.23 9.45 4.16
N GLY A 37 13.35 10.40 3.22
CA GLY A 37 14.56 11.18 2.98
C GLY A 37 14.72 12.39 3.90
N GLY A 38 13.66 12.84 4.58
CA GLY A 38 13.70 14.04 5.41
C GLY A 38 14.16 15.24 4.60
N ASP A 39 15.07 16.06 5.13
CA ASP A 39 15.69 17.20 4.43
C ASP A 39 17.04 16.87 3.76
N ASP A 40 17.52 15.64 3.86
CA ASP A 40 18.79 15.22 3.29
C ASP A 40 18.61 14.85 1.79
N PRO A 41 19.24 15.61 0.85
CA PRO A 41 19.15 15.33 -0.57
C PRO A 41 19.69 13.94 -0.97
N VAL A 42 20.71 13.44 -0.25
CA VAL A 42 21.32 12.13 -0.53
C VAL A 42 20.34 11.01 -0.18
N GLN A 43 19.69 11.12 0.98
CA GLN A 43 18.66 10.18 1.41
C GLN A 43 17.42 10.25 0.52
N ARG A 44 16.96 11.45 0.14
CA ARG A 44 15.86 11.61 -0.84
C ARG A 44 16.18 10.91 -2.15
N LEU A 45 17.41 11.05 -2.67
CA LEU A 45 17.84 10.39 -3.89
C LEU A 45 17.86 8.86 -3.73
N LEU A 46 18.33 8.35 -2.59
CA LEU A 46 18.33 6.92 -2.27
C LEU A 46 16.91 6.34 -2.32
N PHE A 47 15.97 6.93 -1.57
CA PHE A 47 14.59 6.44 -1.53
C PHE A 47 13.86 6.65 -2.85
N ALA A 48 14.16 7.72 -3.59
CA ALA A 48 13.61 7.91 -4.93
C ALA A 48 14.00 6.77 -5.88
N LYS A 49 15.26 6.34 -5.88
CA LYS A 49 15.73 5.20 -6.68
C LYS A 49 14.98 3.91 -6.31
N HIS A 50 14.83 3.63 -5.02
CA HIS A 50 14.13 2.44 -4.54
C HIS A 50 12.64 2.46 -4.87
N LEU A 51 11.95 3.57 -4.64
CA LEU A 51 10.52 3.72 -4.93
C LEU A 51 10.21 3.65 -6.43
N LEU A 52 11.08 4.23 -7.27
CA LEU A 52 10.98 4.10 -8.73
C LEU A 52 11.19 2.65 -9.17
N ALA A 53 12.21 1.98 -8.65
CA ALA A 53 12.46 0.57 -8.94
C ALA A 53 11.28 -0.31 -8.50
N ALA A 54 10.74 -0.10 -7.29
CA ALA A 54 9.56 -0.80 -6.79
C ALA A 54 8.35 -0.62 -7.72
N SER A 55 8.12 0.62 -8.19
CA SER A 55 7.02 0.93 -9.10
C SER A 55 7.14 0.20 -10.44
N VAL A 56 8.36 0.10 -10.98
CA VAL A 56 8.63 -0.65 -12.22
C VAL A 56 8.47 -2.16 -12.01
N MET A 57 8.97 -2.71 -10.89
CA MET A 57 8.86 -4.13 -10.55
C MET A 57 7.41 -4.57 -10.28
N ALA A 58 6.59 -3.67 -9.74
CA ALA A 58 5.20 -3.95 -9.43
C ALA A 58 4.35 -4.28 -10.66
N ALA A 59 4.65 -3.72 -11.84
CA ALA A 59 3.89 -4.01 -13.07
C ALA A 59 3.95 -5.49 -13.51
N PRO A 60 5.13 -6.10 -13.75
CA PRO A 60 5.22 -7.53 -14.04
C PRO A 60 4.81 -8.39 -12.83
N GLY A 61 5.11 -7.95 -11.59
CA GLY A 61 4.67 -8.65 -10.38
C GLY A 61 3.15 -8.77 -10.28
N ALA A 62 2.42 -7.70 -10.59
CA ALA A 62 0.96 -7.68 -10.64
C ALA A 62 0.42 -8.66 -11.67
N ILE A 63 1.03 -8.75 -12.87
CA ILE A 63 0.62 -9.69 -13.91
C ILE A 63 0.79 -11.13 -13.43
N VAL A 64 1.96 -11.47 -12.92
CA VAL A 64 2.27 -12.82 -12.42
C VAL A 64 1.28 -13.21 -11.32
N VAL A 65 1.14 -12.39 -10.29
CA VAL A 65 0.26 -12.69 -9.16
C VAL A 65 -1.21 -12.75 -9.58
N ALA A 66 -1.66 -11.80 -10.43
CA ALA A 66 -3.04 -11.80 -10.89
C ALA A 66 -3.39 -13.07 -11.67
N LYS A 67 -2.51 -13.52 -12.56
CA LYS A 67 -2.72 -14.71 -13.38
C LYS A 67 -2.54 -16.02 -12.60
N LEU A 68 -1.80 -16.02 -11.50
CA LEU A 68 -1.77 -17.15 -10.56
C LEU A 68 -3.08 -17.26 -9.76
N LEU A 69 -3.62 -16.15 -9.28
CA LEU A 69 -4.85 -16.14 -8.47
C LEU A 69 -6.13 -16.32 -9.29
N VAL A 70 -6.18 -15.72 -10.49
CA VAL A 70 -7.31 -15.83 -11.43
C VAL A 70 -6.75 -16.04 -12.85
N PRO A 71 -6.47 -17.30 -13.23
CA PRO A 71 -5.95 -17.63 -14.56
C PRO A 71 -6.90 -17.24 -15.70
N GLN A 72 -6.33 -16.98 -16.87
CA GLN A 72 -7.08 -16.67 -18.08
C GLN A 72 -7.65 -17.96 -18.68
N THR A 73 -8.96 -18.16 -18.55
CA THR A 73 -9.68 -19.33 -19.14
C THR A 73 -10.65 -18.94 -20.25
N GLU A 74 -11.10 -17.68 -20.23
CA GLU A 74 -12.05 -17.12 -21.18
C GLU A 74 -11.28 -16.53 -22.39
N THR A 75 -11.93 -16.44 -23.55
CA THR A 75 -11.33 -15.83 -24.74
C THR A 75 -11.12 -14.33 -24.54
N ILE A 76 -10.08 -13.78 -25.14
CA ILE A 76 -9.78 -12.34 -25.10
C ILE A 76 -10.41 -11.68 -26.32
N GLU A 77 -11.23 -10.66 -26.10
CA GLU A 77 -11.83 -9.85 -27.16
C GLU A 77 -11.00 -8.57 -27.37
N LEU A 78 -10.28 -8.48 -28.51
CA LEU A 78 -9.33 -7.40 -28.78
C LEU A 78 -9.94 -6.19 -29.52
N ARG A 79 -11.26 -6.01 -29.52
CA ARG A 79 -11.91 -4.96 -30.33
C ARG A 79 -12.78 -4.01 -29.52
N PRO A 80 -12.30 -2.79 -29.22
CA PRO A 80 -13.19 -1.68 -28.91
C PRO A 80 -13.22 -0.66 -30.04
N VAL A 81 -14.37 0.00 -30.15
CA VAL A 81 -14.51 1.27 -30.85
C VAL A 81 -13.86 2.32 -29.96
N ILE A 82 -12.68 2.80 -30.34
CA ILE A 82 -11.98 3.85 -29.58
C ILE A 82 -12.74 5.16 -29.83
N SER A 83 -13.44 5.69 -28.83
CA SER A 83 -13.93 7.06 -28.87
C SER A 83 -12.75 8.01 -28.74
N GLU A 84 -12.66 9.05 -29.57
CA GLU A 84 -11.68 10.12 -29.41
C GLU A 84 -11.78 10.71 -27.99
N GLN A 85 -10.71 10.58 -27.22
CA GLN A 85 -10.63 11.16 -25.88
C GLN A 85 -10.58 12.68 -26.00
N GLN A 86 -11.37 13.39 -25.19
CA GLN A 86 -11.13 14.80 -24.92
C GLN A 86 -9.86 14.91 -24.08
N LEU A 87 -8.70 14.99 -24.74
CA LEU A 87 -7.51 15.57 -24.14
C LEU A 87 -7.76 17.06 -23.94
N GLY A 88 -7.24 17.62 -22.84
CA GLY A 88 -7.32 19.07 -22.57
C GLY A 88 -6.97 19.87 -23.83
N SER A 89 -7.74 20.90 -24.09
CA SER A 89 -7.74 21.61 -25.37
C SER A 89 -6.38 22.28 -25.70
N ASN A 90 -5.57 22.55 -24.66
CA ASN A 90 -4.24 23.15 -24.75
C ASN A 90 -3.42 22.92 -23.46
N PHE A 91 -2.16 23.37 -23.46
CA PHE A 91 -1.23 23.23 -22.32
C PHE A 91 -1.74 23.85 -21.01
N LEU A 92 -2.36 25.04 -21.06
CA LEU A 92 -2.86 25.72 -19.86
C LEU A 92 -4.08 25.01 -19.28
N ASP A 93 -4.95 24.48 -20.15
CA ASP A 93 -6.09 23.67 -19.76
C ASP A 93 -5.64 22.39 -19.05
N ALA A 94 -4.66 21.66 -19.62
CA ALA A 94 -4.07 20.48 -19.00
C ALA A 94 -3.40 20.79 -17.63
N LEU A 95 -2.70 21.93 -17.52
CA LEU A 95 -2.09 22.37 -16.26
C LEU A 95 -3.15 22.71 -15.19
N SER A 96 -4.25 23.35 -15.59
CA SER A 96 -5.36 23.70 -14.71
C SER A 96 -6.11 22.47 -14.20
N ILE A 97 -6.37 21.50 -15.09
CA ILE A 97 -6.97 20.20 -14.73
C ILE A 97 -6.05 19.46 -13.77
N GLY A 98 -4.77 19.32 -14.09
CA GLY A 98 -3.79 18.64 -13.23
C GLY A 98 -3.66 19.28 -11.85
N THR A 99 -3.68 20.61 -11.77
CA THR A 99 -3.64 21.36 -10.49
C THR A 99 -4.89 21.09 -9.66
N THR A 100 -6.06 21.11 -10.29
CA THR A 100 -7.34 20.87 -9.60
C THR A 100 -7.44 19.44 -9.07
N ASP A 101 -7.01 18.47 -9.86
CA ASP A 101 -6.99 17.07 -9.44
C ASP A 101 -5.95 16.82 -8.34
N GLY A 102 -4.78 17.47 -8.43
CA GLY A 102 -3.77 17.45 -7.38
C GLY A 102 -4.27 18.04 -6.05
N LEU A 103 -4.99 19.17 -6.09
CA LEU A 103 -5.56 19.79 -4.90
C LEU A 103 -6.61 18.88 -4.24
N LYS A 104 -7.52 18.29 -5.03
CA LYS A 104 -8.51 17.33 -4.53
C LYS A 104 -7.82 16.13 -3.87
N LEU A 105 -6.78 15.58 -4.51
CA LEU A 105 -5.99 14.49 -3.96
C LEU A 105 -5.35 14.89 -2.62
N ALA A 106 -4.70 16.06 -2.54
CA ALA A 106 -4.04 16.54 -1.33
C ALA A 106 -5.02 16.69 -0.16
N VAL A 107 -6.18 17.32 -0.38
CA VAL A 107 -7.22 17.48 0.66
C VAL A 107 -7.76 16.12 1.10
N ASN A 108 -8.04 15.22 0.16
CA ASN A 108 -8.52 13.88 0.47
C ASN A 108 -7.51 13.08 1.31
N VAL A 109 -6.23 13.12 0.94
CA VAL A 109 -5.15 12.45 1.70
C VAL A 109 -5.00 13.05 3.09
N GLY A 110 -5.02 14.38 3.22
CA GLY A 110 -4.93 15.05 4.51
C GLY A 110 -6.09 14.68 5.45
N ALA A 111 -7.32 14.70 4.94
CA ALA A 111 -8.50 14.29 5.69
C ALA A 111 -8.45 12.80 6.07
N MET A 112 -8.04 11.93 5.13
CA MET A 112 -7.88 10.50 5.36
C MET A 112 -6.86 10.19 6.47
N LEU A 113 -5.69 10.85 6.44
CA LEU A 113 -4.66 10.70 7.46
C LEU A 113 -5.15 11.09 8.85
N LEU A 114 -5.84 12.24 8.96
CA LEU A 114 -6.43 12.71 10.22
C LEU A 114 -7.39 11.66 10.80
N VAL A 115 -8.29 11.13 9.96
CA VAL A 115 -9.27 10.12 10.36
C VAL A 115 -8.59 8.84 10.82
N PHE A 116 -7.63 8.31 10.06
CA PHE A 116 -6.96 7.07 10.44
C PHE A 116 -6.13 7.21 11.71
N PHE A 117 -5.42 8.33 11.92
CA PHE A 117 -4.70 8.55 13.17
C PHE A 117 -5.65 8.63 14.37
N ALA A 118 -6.82 9.28 14.22
CA ALA A 118 -7.82 9.31 15.27
C ALA A 118 -8.37 7.92 15.59
N PHE A 119 -8.65 7.09 14.58
CA PHE A 119 -9.11 5.71 14.79
C PHE A 119 -8.04 4.82 15.42
N ILE A 120 -6.79 4.90 14.97
CA ILE A 120 -5.68 4.14 15.56
C ILE A 120 -5.50 4.55 17.02
N ALA A 121 -5.54 5.85 17.33
CA ALA A 121 -5.47 6.34 18.70
C ALA A 121 -6.63 5.83 19.57
N LEU A 122 -7.85 5.82 19.05
CA LEU A 122 -9.02 5.28 19.75
C LEU A 122 -8.89 3.77 20.02
N ILE A 123 -8.48 2.99 19.03
CA ILE A 123 -8.27 1.53 19.18
C ILE A 123 -7.18 1.28 20.22
N ASN A 124 -6.06 2.01 20.15
CA ASN A 124 -4.98 1.91 21.11
C ASN A 124 -5.43 2.28 22.52
N PHE A 125 -6.28 3.31 22.68
CA PHE A 125 -6.86 3.65 23.97
C PHE A 125 -7.66 2.48 24.55
N VAL A 126 -8.49 1.82 23.74
CA VAL A 126 -9.25 0.64 24.16
C VAL A 126 -8.32 -0.51 24.53
N PHE A 127 -7.29 -0.78 23.71
CA PHE A 127 -6.32 -1.84 23.97
C PHE A 127 -5.55 -1.62 25.27
N LEU A 128 -5.11 -0.38 25.54
CA LEU A 128 -4.47 -0.03 26.79
C LEU A 128 -5.43 -0.24 27.97
N LYS A 129 -6.68 0.20 27.88
CA LYS A 129 -7.67 -0.03 28.95
C LYS A 129 -7.91 -1.50 29.24
N VAL A 130 -8.00 -2.32 28.20
CA VAL A 130 -8.14 -3.79 28.35
C VAL A 130 -6.85 -4.39 28.94
N GLY A 131 -5.69 -3.93 28.50
CA GLY A 131 -4.39 -4.40 28.99
C GLY A 131 -4.12 -4.04 30.45
N ASP A 132 -4.66 -2.92 30.93
CA ASP A 132 -4.55 -2.49 32.34
C ASP A 132 -5.31 -3.43 33.28
N LEU A 133 -6.47 -3.95 32.87
CA LEU A 133 -7.33 -4.81 33.70
C LEU A 133 -6.66 -6.13 34.11
N GLY A 134 -5.65 -6.58 33.37
CA GLY A 134 -4.94 -7.84 33.61
C GLY A 134 -3.43 -7.70 33.84
N GLY A 135 -2.90 -6.48 33.98
CA GLY A 135 -1.46 -6.24 34.06
C GLY A 135 -0.69 -6.56 32.77
N ILE A 136 -1.40 -6.79 31.67
CA ILE A 136 -0.83 -7.19 30.37
C ILE A 136 0.03 -6.06 29.81
N ASN A 137 -0.32 -4.79 30.04
CA ASN A 137 0.49 -3.66 29.57
C ASN A 137 1.90 -3.68 30.19
N ALA A 138 2.01 -3.95 31.49
CA ALA A 138 3.29 -4.09 32.16
C ALA A 138 4.09 -5.29 31.64
N TRP A 139 3.40 -6.42 31.42
CA TRP A 139 4.01 -7.60 30.80
C TRP A 139 4.52 -7.31 29.38
N VAL A 140 3.73 -6.64 28.53
CA VAL A 140 4.14 -6.25 27.17
C VAL A 140 5.34 -5.32 27.21
N ASN A 141 5.33 -4.33 28.09
CA ASN A 141 6.45 -3.40 28.23
C ASN A 141 7.74 -4.17 28.58
N ALA A 142 7.69 -5.06 29.57
CA ALA A 142 8.82 -5.89 29.95
C ALA A 142 9.23 -6.88 28.84
N ALA A 143 8.28 -7.55 28.21
CA ALA A 143 8.53 -8.58 27.18
C ALA A 143 9.04 -7.99 25.86
N THR A 144 8.83 -6.70 25.63
CA THR A 144 9.31 -5.99 24.43
C THR A 144 10.49 -5.07 24.72
N ASP A 145 11.12 -5.17 25.89
CA ASP A 145 12.22 -4.30 26.34
C ASP A 145 11.89 -2.80 26.20
N GLY A 146 10.64 -2.43 26.51
CA GLY A 146 10.15 -1.05 26.42
C GLY A 146 9.83 -0.56 25.02
N ARG A 147 9.95 -1.39 23.96
CA ARG A 147 9.59 -1.00 22.58
C ARG A 147 8.11 -0.65 22.44
N TYR A 148 7.26 -1.29 23.23
CA TYR A 148 5.83 -0.99 23.31
C TYR A 148 5.44 -0.69 24.75
N ALA A 149 4.75 0.43 24.96
CA ALA A 149 4.30 0.83 26.29
C ALA A 149 3.25 -0.13 26.89
N GLY A 150 2.53 -0.86 26.03
CA GLY A 150 1.46 -1.79 26.39
C GLY A 150 0.82 -2.36 25.13
N LEU A 151 -0.38 -2.94 25.27
CA LEU A 151 -1.15 -3.41 24.12
C LEU A 151 -1.47 -2.26 23.16
N SER A 152 -1.23 -2.50 21.87
CA SER A 152 -1.53 -1.55 20.80
C SER A 152 -1.89 -2.30 19.52
N LEU A 153 -2.62 -1.63 18.63
CA LEU A 153 -2.95 -2.14 17.30
C LEU A 153 -1.66 -2.48 16.54
N GLN A 154 -0.65 -1.63 16.69
CA GLN A 154 0.68 -1.82 16.13
C GLN A 154 1.31 -3.15 16.57
N LEU A 155 1.31 -3.44 17.87
CA LEU A 155 1.85 -4.68 18.42
C LEU A 155 1.11 -5.91 17.89
N PHE A 156 -0.23 -5.83 17.89
CA PHE A 156 -1.08 -6.90 17.37
C PHE A 156 -0.78 -7.21 15.90
N LEU A 157 -0.74 -6.17 15.07
CA LEU A 157 -0.41 -6.30 13.64
C LEU A 157 1.03 -6.78 13.43
N GLY A 158 1.96 -6.31 14.26
CA GLY A 158 3.34 -6.78 14.31
C GLY A 158 3.42 -8.29 14.46
N TYR A 159 2.82 -8.84 15.51
CA TYR A 159 2.84 -10.29 15.73
C TYR A 159 2.05 -11.06 14.67
N LEU A 160 0.95 -10.51 14.16
CA LEU A 160 0.15 -11.14 13.12
C LEU A 160 0.96 -11.36 11.84
N PHE A 161 1.76 -10.38 11.42
CA PHE A 161 2.53 -10.43 10.18
C PHE A 161 4.01 -10.78 10.34
N ALA A 162 4.55 -10.83 11.56
CA ALA A 162 5.95 -11.19 11.81
C ALA A 162 6.39 -12.51 11.16
N PRO A 163 5.61 -13.62 11.18
CA PRO A 163 6.00 -14.86 10.52
C PRO A 163 6.21 -14.70 9.01
N LEU A 164 5.38 -13.88 8.38
CA LEU A 164 5.50 -13.57 6.95
C LEU A 164 6.74 -12.72 6.67
N MET A 165 7.02 -11.74 7.52
CA MET A 165 8.22 -10.88 7.38
C MET A 165 9.51 -11.68 7.52
N TRP A 166 9.54 -12.60 8.48
CA TRP A 166 10.65 -13.52 8.65
C TRP A 166 10.86 -14.40 7.40
N LEU A 167 9.78 -14.97 6.85
CA LEU A 167 9.84 -15.79 5.64
C LEU A 167 10.39 -15.03 4.42
N MET A 168 10.12 -13.72 4.35
CA MET A 168 10.62 -12.85 3.28
C MET A 168 12.11 -12.46 3.43
N GLY A 169 12.75 -12.83 4.54
CA GLY A 169 14.18 -12.56 4.79
C GLY A 169 14.45 -11.27 5.56
N VAL A 170 13.45 -10.71 6.27
CA VAL A 170 13.67 -9.59 7.19
C VAL A 170 14.45 -10.10 8.43
N PRO A 171 15.48 -9.37 8.91
CA PRO A 171 16.20 -9.73 10.14
C PRO A 171 15.26 -9.89 11.34
N TRP A 172 15.52 -10.90 12.18
CA TRP A 172 14.67 -11.26 13.32
C TRP A 172 14.36 -10.08 14.26
N SER A 173 15.33 -9.20 14.48
CA SER A 173 15.19 -8.00 15.32
C SER A 173 14.16 -7.00 14.79
N ASP A 174 13.89 -7.01 13.48
CA ASP A 174 13.07 -6.03 12.76
C ASP A 174 11.71 -6.59 12.30
N VAL A 175 11.48 -7.91 12.38
CA VAL A 175 10.25 -8.56 11.86
C VAL A 175 8.97 -8.02 12.50
N LEU A 176 9.03 -7.59 13.76
CA LEU A 176 7.88 -7.06 14.47
C LEU A 176 7.49 -5.68 13.92
N TYR A 177 8.47 -4.81 13.68
CA TYR A 177 8.25 -3.49 13.10
C TYR A 177 7.81 -3.57 11.65
N THR A 178 8.44 -4.42 10.83
CA THR A 178 8.02 -4.58 9.43
C THR A 178 6.63 -5.22 9.33
N GLY A 179 6.29 -6.14 10.24
CA GLY A 179 4.96 -6.75 10.32
C GLY A 179 3.89 -5.73 10.69
N GLN A 180 4.20 -4.84 11.63
CA GLN A 180 3.35 -3.70 11.99
C GLN A 180 3.09 -2.82 10.76
N LEU A 181 4.14 -2.46 10.02
CA LEU A 181 4.02 -1.62 8.82
C LEU A 181 3.14 -2.26 7.74
N LEU A 182 3.26 -3.57 7.51
CA LEU A 182 2.37 -4.28 6.59
C LEU A 182 0.92 -4.22 7.06
N GLY A 183 0.69 -4.44 8.36
CA GLY A 183 -0.65 -4.36 8.93
C GLY A 183 -1.24 -2.97 8.79
N GLU A 184 -0.51 -1.91 9.15
CA GLU A 184 -0.93 -0.52 9.02
C GLU A 184 -1.29 -0.18 7.57
N LYS A 185 -0.48 -0.65 6.60
CA LYS A 185 -0.79 -0.52 5.17
C LYS A 185 -2.15 -1.11 4.85
N LEU A 186 -2.41 -2.34 5.27
CA LEU A 186 -3.62 -3.08 4.91
C LEU A 186 -4.88 -2.50 5.56
N VAL A 187 -4.83 -2.19 6.85
CA VAL A 187 -6.00 -1.74 7.62
C VAL A 187 -6.30 -0.26 7.44
N ALA A 188 -5.27 0.55 7.17
CA ALA A 188 -5.40 1.98 6.97
C ALA A 188 -5.01 2.38 5.54
N SER A 189 -3.75 2.69 5.32
CA SER A 189 -3.20 3.00 4.00
C SER A 189 -1.68 2.95 4.03
N GLU A 190 -1.07 2.85 2.86
CA GLU A 190 0.38 2.97 2.67
C GLU A 190 0.90 4.34 3.13
N PHE A 191 0.10 5.41 3.06
CA PHE A 191 0.46 6.72 3.61
C PHE A 191 0.70 6.65 5.11
N VAL A 192 -0.22 6.05 5.87
CA VAL A 192 -0.07 5.86 7.32
C VAL A 192 1.18 5.01 7.59
N ALA A 193 1.35 3.90 6.88
CA ALA A 193 2.50 3.04 7.05
C ALA A 193 3.83 3.75 6.72
N TYR A 194 3.90 4.58 5.68
CA TYR A 194 5.12 5.35 5.38
C TYR A 194 5.45 6.39 6.45
N THR A 195 4.43 7.04 7.04
CA THR A 195 4.66 7.95 8.17
C THR A 195 5.19 7.22 9.40
N SER A 196 4.68 6.02 9.68
CA SER A 196 5.21 5.15 10.74
C SER A 196 6.63 4.68 10.43
N LEU A 197 6.92 4.24 9.21
CA LEU A 197 8.27 3.84 8.79
C LEU A 197 9.26 4.99 8.96
N ALA A 198 8.88 6.21 8.55
CA ALA A 198 9.69 7.41 8.74
C ALA A 198 9.95 7.69 10.23
N SER A 199 8.93 7.56 11.08
CA SER A 199 9.05 7.77 12.52
C SER A 199 9.96 6.73 13.19
N LEU A 200 9.79 5.45 12.85
CA LEU A 200 10.60 4.34 13.34
C LEU A 200 12.06 4.46 12.88
N LYS A 201 12.29 4.83 11.61
CA LYS A 201 13.62 5.11 11.06
C LYS A 201 14.30 6.25 11.82
N THR A 202 13.62 7.37 12.03
CA THR A 202 14.16 8.52 12.77
C THR A 202 14.44 8.18 14.23
N ALA A 203 13.63 7.32 14.85
CA ALA A 203 13.86 6.83 16.21
C ALA A 203 15.05 5.83 16.30
N GLY A 204 15.61 5.38 15.18
CA GLY A 204 16.75 4.47 15.15
C GLY A 204 16.45 3.06 15.66
N VAL A 205 15.18 2.64 15.61
CA VAL A 205 14.75 1.34 16.17
C VAL A 205 15.00 0.15 15.24
N PHE A 206 15.23 0.40 13.95
CA PHE A 206 15.62 -0.64 13.00
C PHE A 206 17.07 -1.03 13.18
N SER A 207 17.32 -2.34 13.27
CA SER A 207 18.67 -2.90 13.40
C SER A 207 19.44 -2.96 12.09
N SER A 208 18.73 -2.90 10.95
CA SER A 208 19.32 -3.04 9.63
C SER A 208 18.70 -2.12 8.59
N GLU A 209 19.56 -1.48 7.78
CA GLU A 209 19.15 -0.73 6.59
C GLU A 209 18.38 -1.62 5.59
N LYS A 210 18.71 -2.92 5.55
CA LYS A 210 17.98 -3.91 4.74
C LYS A 210 16.49 -3.94 5.08
N ALA A 211 16.13 -3.89 6.37
CA ALA A 211 14.74 -3.91 6.79
C ALA A 211 14.00 -2.64 6.37
N ILE A 212 14.68 -1.49 6.41
CA ILE A 212 14.13 -0.20 5.96
C ILE A 212 13.89 -0.21 4.44
N ILE A 213 14.87 -0.68 3.66
CA ILE A 213 14.75 -0.80 2.21
C ILE A 213 13.64 -1.80 1.85
N MET A 214 13.62 -3.00 2.44
CA MET A 214 12.57 -3.98 2.20
C MET A 214 11.18 -3.44 2.55
N SER A 215 11.05 -2.71 3.66
CA SER A 215 9.80 -2.04 4.05
C SER A 215 9.38 -1.01 3.01
N THR A 216 10.33 -0.25 2.43
CA THR A 216 10.04 0.70 1.35
C THR A 216 9.40 0.02 0.14
N TYR A 217 9.88 -1.15 -0.27
CA TYR A 217 9.28 -1.89 -1.39
C TYR A 217 7.94 -2.53 -1.01
N MET A 218 7.86 -3.09 0.19
CA MET A 218 6.64 -3.70 0.72
C MET A 218 5.50 -2.69 0.81
N LEU A 219 5.79 -1.45 1.20
CA LEU A 219 4.79 -0.39 1.34
C LEU A 219 4.43 0.26 -0.01
N CYS A 220 5.25 0.09 -1.04
CA CYS A 220 5.00 0.63 -2.37
C CYS A 220 3.85 -0.13 -3.06
N GLY A 221 2.61 0.32 -2.84
CA GLY A 221 1.41 -0.11 -3.55
C GLY A 221 0.15 0.29 -2.78
N PHE A 222 -0.94 0.56 -3.48
CA PHE A 222 -2.24 0.92 -2.90
C PHE A 222 -3.09 -0.26 -2.38
N ALA A 223 -2.49 -1.41 -2.12
CA ALA A 223 -3.21 -2.58 -1.61
C ALA A 223 -3.60 -2.40 -0.14
N ASN A 224 -4.87 -2.01 0.08
CA ASN A 224 -5.49 -1.83 1.39
C ASN A 224 -7.03 -2.00 1.28
N PHE A 225 -7.74 -2.11 2.41
CA PHE A 225 -9.19 -2.34 2.37
C PHE A 225 -10.00 -1.16 1.79
N ALA A 226 -9.55 0.08 1.98
CA ALA A 226 -10.20 1.26 1.42
C ALA A 226 -10.13 1.27 -0.12
N SER A 227 -9.04 0.76 -0.69
CA SER A 227 -8.84 0.66 -2.15
C SER A 227 -9.85 -0.23 -2.85
N ILE A 228 -10.50 -1.17 -2.14
CA ILE A 228 -11.63 -1.93 -2.69
C ILE A 228 -12.76 -0.96 -3.07
N GLY A 229 -13.14 -0.07 -2.15
CA GLY A 229 -14.17 0.93 -2.39
C GLY A 229 -13.78 1.91 -3.50
N ILE A 230 -12.53 2.36 -3.51
CA ILE A 230 -11.99 3.26 -4.54
C ILE A 230 -12.06 2.61 -5.93
N GLN A 231 -11.69 1.34 -6.06
CA GLN A 231 -11.74 0.65 -7.35
C GLN A 231 -13.16 0.30 -7.79
N VAL A 232 -14.03 -0.16 -6.87
CA VAL A 232 -15.43 -0.44 -7.19
C VAL A 232 -16.15 0.84 -7.62
N GLY A 233 -15.91 1.97 -6.94
CA GLY A 233 -16.46 3.26 -7.31
C GLY A 233 -15.85 3.82 -8.60
N GLY A 234 -14.52 3.87 -8.68
CA GLY A 234 -13.77 4.41 -9.82
C GLY A 234 -13.99 3.61 -11.09
N ILE A 235 -13.58 2.34 -11.14
CA ILE A 235 -13.75 1.47 -12.31
C ILE A 235 -15.24 1.24 -12.58
N GLY A 236 -16.05 1.05 -11.55
CA GLY A 236 -17.49 0.84 -11.71
C GLY A 236 -18.27 2.07 -12.16
N SER A 237 -17.69 3.29 -12.12
CA SER A 237 -18.26 4.46 -12.80
C SER A 237 -17.99 4.46 -14.30
N LEU A 238 -16.87 3.85 -14.72
CA LEU A 238 -16.45 3.72 -16.12
C LEU A 238 -17.11 2.52 -16.81
N ALA A 239 -17.32 1.43 -16.08
CA ALA A 239 -17.98 0.21 -16.54
C ALA A 239 -19.01 -0.29 -15.50
N PRO A 240 -20.24 0.27 -15.49
CA PRO A 240 -21.27 -0.08 -14.51
C PRO A 240 -21.62 -1.58 -14.48
N ASN A 241 -21.55 -2.27 -15.62
CA ASN A 241 -21.79 -3.71 -15.74
C ASN A 241 -20.77 -4.55 -14.96
N GLN A 242 -19.58 -4.02 -14.66
CA GLN A 242 -18.53 -4.73 -13.94
C GLN A 242 -18.61 -4.60 -12.41
N ARG A 243 -19.47 -3.73 -11.87
CA ARG A 243 -19.54 -3.46 -10.40
C ARG A 243 -19.68 -4.71 -9.54
N VAL A 244 -20.49 -5.67 -9.98
CA VAL A 244 -20.68 -6.95 -9.26
C VAL A 244 -19.42 -7.79 -9.29
N GLN A 245 -18.69 -7.82 -10.42
CA GLN A 245 -17.42 -8.54 -10.49
C GLN A 245 -16.34 -7.87 -9.62
N LEU A 246 -16.21 -6.54 -9.72
CA LEU A 246 -15.24 -5.76 -8.93
C LEU A 246 -15.42 -5.98 -7.43
N SER A 247 -16.65 -5.90 -6.94
CA SER A 247 -16.95 -6.11 -5.52
C SER A 247 -16.65 -7.55 -5.06
N ARG A 248 -16.96 -8.56 -5.88
CA ARG A 248 -16.62 -9.97 -5.59
C ARG A 248 -15.11 -10.22 -5.53
N PHE A 249 -14.34 -9.50 -6.34
CA PHE A 249 -12.89 -9.65 -6.36
C PHE A 249 -12.14 -8.81 -5.33
N GLY A 250 -12.78 -7.80 -4.71
CA GLY A 250 -12.14 -6.82 -3.81
C GLY A 250 -11.04 -7.37 -2.90
N PHE A 251 -11.38 -8.30 -2.00
CA PHE A 251 -10.40 -8.89 -1.07
C PHE A 251 -9.30 -9.70 -1.77
N ARG A 252 -9.64 -10.43 -2.84
CA ARG A 252 -8.64 -11.16 -3.64
C ARG A 252 -7.71 -10.20 -4.39
N ALA A 253 -8.20 -9.05 -4.82
CA ALA A 253 -7.41 -8.01 -5.47
C ALA A 253 -6.45 -7.35 -4.48
N VAL A 254 -6.89 -7.08 -3.24
CA VAL A 254 -6.01 -6.63 -2.15
C VAL A 254 -4.91 -7.64 -1.91
N LEU A 255 -5.25 -8.92 -1.74
CA LEU A 255 -4.26 -10.00 -1.60
C LEU A 255 -3.27 -10.00 -2.78
N GLY A 256 -3.76 -9.90 -4.01
CA GLY A 256 -2.90 -9.87 -5.20
C GLY A 256 -1.96 -8.66 -5.23
N GLY A 257 -2.46 -7.46 -4.91
CA GLY A 257 -1.65 -6.25 -4.83
C GLY A 257 -0.60 -6.33 -3.72
N THR A 258 -0.98 -6.85 -2.55
CA THR A 258 -0.06 -7.07 -1.43
C THR A 258 1.04 -8.05 -1.83
N LEU A 259 0.70 -9.22 -2.36
CA LEU A 259 1.67 -10.22 -2.81
C LEU A 259 2.63 -9.68 -3.87
N ALA A 260 2.17 -8.82 -4.79
CA ALA A 260 3.04 -8.18 -5.78
C ALA A 260 4.08 -7.25 -5.12
N SER A 261 3.67 -6.46 -4.12
CA SER A 261 4.61 -5.61 -3.35
C SER A 261 5.56 -6.45 -2.47
N LEU A 262 5.08 -7.53 -1.86
CA LEU A 262 5.91 -8.44 -1.06
C LEU A 262 6.93 -9.20 -1.94
N LEU A 263 6.53 -9.60 -3.15
CA LEU A 263 7.45 -10.21 -4.12
C LEU A 263 8.59 -9.24 -4.45
N SER A 264 8.27 -7.98 -4.71
CA SER A 264 9.26 -6.95 -5.01
C SER A 264 10.21 -6.71 -3.84
N ALA A 265 9.68 -6.64 -2.61
CA ALA A 265 10.47 -6.52 -1.38
C ALA A 265 11.39 -7.72 -1.14
N THR A 266 10.91 -8.94 -1.42
CA THR A 266 11.69 -10.17 -1.28
C THR A 266 12.84 -10.22 -2.28
N ILE A 267 12.59 -9.85 -3.54
CA ILE A 267 13.62 -9.79 -4.58
C ILE A 267 14.73 -8.81 -4.16
N VAL A 268 14.36 -7.59 -3.73
CA VAL A 268 15.37 -6.63 -3.29
C VAL A 268 16.09 -7.09 -2.03
N GLY A 269 15.38 -7.68 -1.07
CA GLY A 269 15.98 -8.29 0.11
C GLY A 269 16.96 -9.41 -0.20
N ALA A 270 16.83 -10.12 -1.33
CA ALA A 270 17.81 -11.12 -1.76
C ALA A 270 19.06 -10.51 -2.41
N LEU A 271 18.95 -9.29 -2.96
CA LEU A 271 20.03 -8.59 -3.64
C LEU A 271 20.92 -7.74 -2.71
N ILE A 272 20.50 -7.53 -1.45
CA ILE A 272 21.18 -6.69 -0.46
C ILE A 272 21.46 -7.42 0.85
#